data_AF-A0A2V5W3X5-F1
#
_entry.id   AF-A0A2V5W3X5-F1
#
_cell.length_a   1.000
_cell.length_b   1.000
_cell.length_c   1.000
_cell.angle_alpha   90.00
_cell.angle_beta   90.00
_cell.angle_gamma   90.00
#
_symmetry.space_group_name_H-M   'P 1'
#
loop_
_entity.id
_entity.type
_entity.pdbx_description
1 polymer ?
#
loop_
_entity_poly.entity_id
_entity_poly.type
_entity_poly.pdbx_seq_one_letter_code
_entity_poly.pdbx_strand_id
1 'polypeptide(L)'
;MKRVFQHPPEPLTGKKYWRSLGEYSNTPEFREWLEREFPAGASEISEDEWSRRDFMKLMGASMALAGLGLTSCRRPEMHLVPFTKSAEWTIPGKFLYYATAMPRRTGAIPLIATTVDGRPIKVEGNPLHPASAGATDTFAQASVLDLYDPARSRRFVNRGKDSNRGEFDAYIDKLRGQLGSNGGDGLAFLVEELHSPTRERLRAELEKPFPKMMWCVYDAGLSEVQNYATTTSFGENVQLIPRFDRADVVLALDSDFLDCGEGDLAGARAFTQRRRVKSAEDTMNRLYVVENRFT
;
A
#
# COMPACT_ATOMS: atom_id res chain seq x y z
N MET A 1 -19.08 9.09 -67.65
CA MET A 1 -18.34 7.82 -67.92
C MET A 1 -17.14 7.76 -66.99
N LYS A 2 -17.17 6.88 -65.98
CA LYS A 2 -16.01 6.62 -65.10
C LYS A 2 -15.02 5.76 -65.89
N ARG A 3 -13.78 6.24 -66.06
CA ARG A 3 -12.70 5.38 -66.58
C ARG A 3 -12.38 4.34 -65.52
N VAL A 4 -12.74 3.08 -65.79
CA VAL A 4 -12.23 1.93 -65.04
C VAL A 4 -10.78 1.77 -65.43
N PHE A 5 -9.89 1.96 -64.47
CA PHE A 5 -8.46 1.77 -64.68
C PHE A 5 -8.19 0.26 -64.64
N GLN A 6 -8.00 -0.35 -65.81
CA GLN A 6 -7.51 -1.72 -65.89
C GLN A 6 -6.00 -1.70 -65.62
N HIS A 7 -5.61 -2.14 -64.43
CA HIS A 7 -4.21 -2.34 -64.12
C HIS A 7 -3.65 -3.42 -65.05
N PRO A 8 -2.48 -3.20 -65.69
CA PRO A 8 -1.83 -4.26 -66.43
C PRO A 8 -1.50 -5.41 -65.45
N PRO A 9 -1.67 -6.68 -65.85
CA PRO A 9 -1.28 -7.80 -65.00
C PRO A 9 0.21 -7.65 -64.69
N GLU A 10 0.53 -7.67 -63.41
CA GLU A 10 1.90 -7.54 -62.94
C GLU A 10 2.74 -8.68 -63.54
N PRO A 11 3.83 -8.40 -64.28
CA PRO A 11 4.65 -9.45 -64.84
C PRO A 11 5.33 -10.18 -63.69
N LEU A 12 4.92 -11.43 -63.45
CA LEU A 12 5.47 -12.35 -62.45
C LEU A 12 6.94 -12.71 -62.79
N THR A 13 7.84 -11.76 -62.59
CA THR A 13 9.29 -11.91 -62.80
C THR A 13 10.04 -11.98 -61.47
N GLY A 14 9.37 -12.54 -60.46
CA GLY A 14 9.92 -12.86 -59.15
C GLY A 14 9.60 -14.31 -58.76
N LYS A 15 10.40 -14.88 -57.85
CA LYS A 15 10.13 -16.23 -57.31
C LYS A 15 8.76 -16.21 -56.61
N LYS A 16 7.87 -17.12 -57.00
CA LYS A 16 6.54 -17.27 -56.39
C LYS A 16 6.72 -17.95 -55.04
N TYR A 17 6.47 -17.22 -53.96
CA TYR A 17 6.53 -17.76 -52.61
C TYR A 17 5.12 -18.19 -52.17
N TRP A 18 4.98 -19.45 -51.78
CA TRP A 18 3.73 -19.96 -51.21
C TRP A 18 3.66 -19.60 -49.74
N ARG A 19 2.49 -19.14 -49.28
CA ARG A 19 2.26 -18.75 -47.89
C ARG A 19 1.98 -19.96 -47.01
N SER A 20 1.55 -21.08 -47.61
CA SER A 20 1.35 -22.35 -46.92
C SER A 20 1.63 -23.54 -47.84
N LEU A 21 1.84 -24.71 -47.24
CA LEU A 21 1.95 -25.98 -47.98
C LEU A 21 0.68 -26.30 -48.78
N GLY A 22 -0.50 -25.89 -48.29
CA GLY A 22 -1.77 -26.06 -49.00
C GLY A 22 -1.85 -25.23 -50.28
N GLU A 23 -1.33 -24.01 -50.26
CA GLU A 23 -1.24 -23.14 -51.45
C GLU A 23 -0.25 -23.71 -52.49
N TYR A 24 0.78 -24.42 -52.05
CA TYR A 24 1.69 -25.15 -52.93
C TYR A 24 1.04 -26.38 -53.55
N SER A 25 0.35 -27.19 -52.75
CA SER A 25 -0.24 -28.46 -53.20
C SER A 25 -1.52 -28.29 -54.02
N ASN A 26 -2.23 -27.17 -53.83
CA ASN A 26 -3.39 -26.74 -54.64
C ASN A 26 -4.45 -27.84 -54.83
N THR A 27 -4.74 -28.58 -53.76
CA THR A 27 -5.70 -29.69 -53.78
C THR A 27 -7.14 -29.19 -53.85
N PRO A 28 -8.09 -29.98 -54.39
CA PRO A 28 -9.50 -29.59 -54.51
C PRO A 28 -10.12 -29.19 -53.17
N GLU A 29 -9.78 -29.90 -52.09
CA GLU A 29 -10.30 -29.66 -50.75
C GLU A 29 -9.77 -28.35 -50.16
N PHE A 30 -8.53 -27.98 -50.47
CA PHE A 30 -7.95 -26.71 -50.04
C PHE A 30 -8.61 -25.52 -50.76
N ARG A 31 -8.98 -25.68 -52.04
CA ARG A 31 -9.74 -24.64 -52.76
C ARG A 31 -11.14 -24.46 -52.22
N GLU A 32 -11.84 -25.55 -51.92
CA GLU A 32 -13.19 -25.48 -51.35
C GLU A 32 -13.18 -24.83 -49.96
N TRP A 33 -12.16 -25.12 -49.15
CA TRP A 33 -11.95 -24.44 -47.86
C TRP A 33 -11.68 -22.93 -48.02
N LEU A 34 -10.86 -22.55 -49.02
CA LEU A 34 -10.53 -21.15 -49.30
C LEU A 34 -11.74 -20.37 -49.83
N GLU A 35 -12.61 -21.02 -50.61
CA GLU A 35 -13.85 -20.43 -51.13
C GLU A 35 -14.97 -20.38 -50.08
N ARG A 36 -14.91 -21.20 -49.02
CA ARG A 36 -15.92 -21.27 -47.94
C ARG A 36 -15.39 -20.83 -46.56
N GLU A 37 -14.48 -19.84 -46.53
CA GLU A 37 -13.91 -19.34 -45.27
C GLU A 37 -14.94 -18.60 -44.37
N PHE A 38 -16.12 -18.25 -44.90
CA PHE A 38 -17.23 -17.66 -44.15
C PHE A 38 -18.53 -18.50 -44.21
N PRO A 39 -19.39 -18.46 -43.17
CA PRO A 39 -20.66 -19.20 -43.15
C PRO A 39 -21.60 -18.83 -44.31
N ALA A 40 -22.40 -19.79 -44.78
CA ALA A 40 -23.43 -19.55 -45.78
C ALA A 40 -24.39 -18.44 -45.30
N GLY A 41 -24.50 -17.35 -46.06
CA GLY A 41 -25.26 -16.14 -45.71
C GLY A 41 -24.40 -14.88 -45.45
N ALA A 42 -23.09 -15.01 -45.23
CA ALA A 42 -22.21 -13.83 -45.04
C ALA A 42 -21.96 -13.05 -46.34
N SER A 43 -22.09 -13.71 -47.50
CA SER A 43 -22.05 -13.11 -48.84
C SER A 43 -23.42 -12.69 -49.36
N GLU A 44 -24.50 -12.95 -48.61
CA GLU A 44 -25.89 -12.66 -49.03
C GLU A 44 -26.39 -11.27 -48.59
N ILE A 45 -25.49 -10.39 -48.15
CA ILE A 45 -25.79 -8.95 -48.08
C ILE A 45 -25.76 -8.42 -49.51
N SER A 46 -26.87 -8.65 -50.22
CA SER A 46 -27.35 -8.06 -51.48
C SER A 46 -26.28 -7.61 -52.50
N GLU A 47 -26.34 -8.22 -53.68
CA GLU A 47 -25.63 -7.87 -54.93
C GLU A 47 -25.88 -6.43 -55.46
N ASP A 48 -26.61 -5.58 -54.74
CA ASP A 48 -26.62 -4.15 -54.99
C ASP A 48 -25.38 -3.53 -54.32
N GLU A 49 -24.42 -3.11 -55.15
CA GLU A 49 -23.19 -2.42 -54.74
C GLU A 49 -23.47 -1.44 -53.59
N TRP A 50 -23.10 -1.79 -52.36
CA TRP A 50 -22.94 -0.80 -51.30
C TRP A 50 -21.90 0.20 -51.77
N SER A 51 -22.37 1.32 -52.31
CA SER A 51 -21.47 2.35 -52.76
C SER A 51 -20.70 2.87 -51.55
N ARG A 52 -19.42 3.24 -51.73
CA ARG A 52 -18.64 3.92 -50.67
C ARG A 52 -19.42 5.08 -50.03
N ARG A 53 -20.31 5.72 -50.80
CA ARG A 53 -21.18 6.79 -50.31
C ARG A 53 -22.24 6.27 -49.34
N ASP A 54 -22.85 5.13 -49.60
CA ASP A 54 -23.90 4.59 -48.72
C ASP A 54 -23.32 4.00 -47.44
N PHE A 55 -22.13 3.40 -47.51
CA PHE A 55 -21.35 3.06 -46.31
C PHE A 55 -20.99 4.31 -45.49
N MET A 56 -20.51 5.39 -46.14
CA MET A 56 -20.21 6.65 -45.45
C MET A 56 -21.46 7.34 -44.89
N LYS A 57 -22.62 7.21 -45.55
CA LYS A 57 -23.90 7.68 -45.01
C LYS A 57 -24.32 6.88 -43.78
N LEU A 58 -24.19 5.56 -43.81
CA LEU A 58 -24.53 4.70 -42.68
C LEU A 58 -23.58 4.95 -41.51
N MET A 59 -22.27 4.93 -41.73
CA MET A 59 -21.25 5.25 -40.72
C MET A 59 -21.40 6.68 -40.20
N GLY A 60 -21.67 7.64 -41.07
CA GLY A 60 -21.95 9.03 -40.69
C GLY A 60 -23.23 9.17 -39.88
N ALA A 61 -24.29 8.43 -40.23
CA ALA A 61 -25.54 8.38 -39.47
C ALA A 61 -25.35 7.69 -38.11
N SER A 62 -24.58 6.60 -38.05
CA SER A 62 -24.23 5.91 -36.80
C SER A 62 -23.36 6.78 -35.90
N MET A 63 -22.36 7.48 -36.44
CA MET A 63 -21.57 8.47 -35.71
C MET A 63 -22.39 9.68 -35.29
N ALA A 64 -23.34 10.13 -36.11
CA ALA A 64 -24.25 11.21 -35.73
C ALA A 64 -25.21 10.78 -34.63
N LEU A 65 -25.78 9.56 -34.67
CA LEU A 65 -26.62 9.03 -33.58
C LEU A 65 -25.82 8.77 -32.30
N ALA A 66 -24.60 8.25 -32.41
CA ALA A 66 -23.70 8.07 -31.26
C ALA A 66 -23.17 9.41 -30.70
N GLY A 67 -22.95 10.40 -31.56
CA GLY A 67 -22.44 11.73 -31.21
C GLY A 67 -23.52 12.74 -30.77
N LEU A 68 -24.77 12.57 -31.22
CA LEU A 68 -25.94 13.33 -30.76
C LEU A 68 -26.51 12.81 -29.44
N GLY A 69 -25.98 11.69 -28.92
CA GLY A 69 -26.00 11.36 -27.50
C GLY A 69 -25.11 12.33 -26.70
N LEU A 70 -25.55 13.60 -26.63
CA LEU A 70 -24.89 14.73 -25.96
C LEU A 70 -24.81 14.60 -24.42
N THR A 71 -24.62 13.40 -23.90
CA THR A 71 -24.27 13.17 -22.49
C THR A 71 -22.75 13.07 -22.28
N SER A 72 -21.97 12.84 -23.34
CA SER A 72 -20.51 12.64 -23.21
C SER A 72 -19.68 13.94 -23.19
N CYS A 73 -20.28 15.11 -23.45
CA CYS A 73 -19.59 16.41 -23.44
C CYS A 73 -20.10 17.39 -22.37
N ARG A 74 -21.03 16.99 -21.50
CA ARG A 74 -21.50 17.86 -20.41
C ARG A 74 -20.58 17.67 -19.21
N ARG A 75 -19.82 18.71 -18.87
CA ARG A 75 -19.08 18.74 -17.60
C ARG A 75 -20.09 18.57 -16.46
N PRO A 76 -19.94 17.56 -15.58
CA PRO A 76 -20.87 17.38 -14.49
C PRO A 76 -20.85 18.62 -13.59
N GLU A 77 -22.03 19.02 -13.13
CA GLU A 77 -22.16 20.08 -12.14
C GLU A 77 -21.51 19.59 -10.84
N MET A 78 -20.47 20.30 -10.38
CA MET A 78 -19.75 19.99 -9.15
C MET A 78 -20.21 20.95 -8.06
N HIS A 79 -20.57 20.42 -6.90
CA HIS A 79 -20.99 21.22 -5.76
C HIS A 79 -19.81 21.49 -4.82
N LEU A 80 -19.70 22.73 -4.34
CA LEU A 80 -18.77 23.12 -3.29
C LEU A 80 -19.55 23.21 -1.97
N VAL A 81 -19.20 22.36 -1.01
CA VAL A 81 -19.86 22.30 0.30
C VAL A 81 -18.95 22.97 1.35
N PRO A 82 -19.29 24.19 1.83
CA PRO A 82 -18.52 24.85 2.87
C PRO A 82 -18.81 24.26 4.25
N PHE A 83 -17.93 24.54 5.21
CA PHE A 83 -18.16 24.19 6.61
C PHE A 83 -19.40 24.92 7.15
N THR A 84 -20.30 24.20 7.81
CA THR A 84 -21.45 24.80 8.54
C THR A 84 -20.99 25.49 9.83
N LYS A 85 -19.95 24.96 10.47
CA LYS A 85 -19.23 25.56 11.60
C LYS A 85 -17.73 25.53 11.27
N SER A 86 -17.12 26.70 11.10
CA SER A 86 -15.70 26.80 10.80
C SER A 86 -14.86 26.27 11.97
N ALA A 87 -13.86 25.45 11.66
CA ALA A 87 -12.81 25.09 12.60
C ALA A 87 -11.78 26.23 12.61
N GLU A 88 -11.47 26.75 13.80
CA GLU A 88 -10.64 27.95 14.00
C GLU A 88 -9.30 27.92 13.26
N TRP A 89 -8.68 26.74 13.18
CA TRP A 89 -7.36 26.56 12.60
C TRP A 89 -7.37 26.05 11.15
N THR A 90 -8.55 25.81 10.55
CA THR A 90 -8.65 25.26 9.19
C THR A 90 -8.91 26.35 8.17
N ILE A 91 -7.91 26.62 7.33
CA ILE A 91 -8.02 27.50 6.18
C ILE A 91 -8.12 26.60 4.93
N PRO A 92 -9.28 26.55 4.24
CA PRO A 92 -9.42 25.75 3.02
C PRO A 92 -8.32 26.04 2.00
N GLY A 93 -7.71 24.98 1.48
CA GLY A 93 -6.61 25.07 0.52
C GLY A 93 -5.21 25.26 1.13
N LYS A 94 -5.08 25.40 2.45
CA LYS A 94 -3.78 25.35 3.14
C LYS A 94 -3.61 24.05 3.90
N PHE A 95 -2.40 23.52 3.87
CA PHE A 95 -2.04 22.36 4.67
C PHE A 95 -1.94 22.71 6.14
N LEU A 96 -2.42 21.80 6.98
CA LEU A 96 -2.19 21.81 8.42
C LEU A 96 -1.32 20.64 8.82
N TYR A 97 -0.35 20.91 9.67
CA TYR A 97 0.63 19.94 10.13
C TYR A 97 0.38 19.60 11.60
N TYR A 98 0.18 18.32 11.89
CA TYR A 98 0.00 17.83 13.25
C TYR A 98 1.19 16.98 13.66
N ALA A 99 1.78 17.27 14.82
CA ALA A 99 2.77 16.39 15.43
C ALA A 99 2.07 15.15 16.01
N THR A 100 2.53 13.97 15.59
CA THR A 100 2.01 12.67 16.02
C THR A 100 3.14 11.66 16.14
N ALA A 101 2.85 10.42 16.50
CA ALA A 101 3.82 9.34 16.52
C ALA A 101 3.19 8.03 16.07
N MET A 102 3.97 7.19 15.39
CA MET A 102 3.59 5.82 15.07
C MET A 102 4.32 4.87 16.03
N PRO A 103 3.59 4.05 16.81
CA PRO A 103 4.22 3.04 17.64
C PRO A 103 4.98 2.02 16.79
N ARG A 104 6.09 1.52 17.33
CA ARG A 104 6.89 0.44 16.76
C ARG A 104 7.37 -0.48 17.89
N ARG A 105 7.80 -1.68 17.54
CA ARG A 105 8.27 -2.70 18.49
C ARG A 105 9.23 -2.19 19.56
N THR A 106 10.21 -1.37 19.17
CA THR A 106 11.27 -0.85 20.07
C THR A 106 11.09 0.61 20.47
N GLY A 107 9.88 1.17 20.31
CA GLY A 107 9.59 2.57 20.68
C GLY A 107 8.49 3.21 19.85
N ALA A 108 8.72 4.44 19.38
CA ALA A 108 7.80 5.13 18.47
C ALA A 108 8.58 5.99 17.49
N ILE A 109 8.07 6.11 16.27
CA ILE A 109 8.58 7.04 15.27
C ILE A 109 7.84 8.36 15.44
N PRO A 110 8.54 9.47 15.70
CA PRO A 110 7.92 10.79 15.81
C PRO A 110 7.70 11.39 14.43
N LEU A 111 6.47 11.79 14.16
CA LEU A 111 5.96 12.10 12.84
C LEU A 111 5.23 13.45 12.81
N ILE A 112 5.09 13.98 11.60
CA ILE A 112 4.24 15.10 11.26
C ILE A 112 3.25 14.62 10.19
N ALA A 113 1.97 14.71 10.51
CA ALA A 113 0.89 14.42 9.57
C ALA A 113 0.46 15.71 8.88
N THR A 114 0.63 15.76 7.55
CA THR A 114 0.07 16.78 6.69
C THR A 114 -1.39 16.47 6.43
N THR A 115 -2.27 17.41 6.76
CA THR A 115 -3.72 17.25 6.67
C THR A 115 -4.34 18.31 5.77
N VAL A 116 -5.38 17.91 5.04
CA VAL A 116 -6.27 18.78 4.27
C VAL A 116 -7.68 18.59 4.79
N ASP A 117 -8.33 19.66 5.24
CA ASP A 117 -9.69 19.62 5.80
C ASP A 117 -9.89 18.52 6.87
N GLY A 118 -8.86 18.32 7.71
CA GLY A 118 -8.84 17.31 8.78
C GLY A 118 -8.50 15.88 8.33
N ARG A 119 -8.16 15.66 7.06
CA ARG A 119 -7.80 14.36 6.50
C ARG A 119 -6.28 14.25 6.31
N PRO A 120 -5.57 13.34 7.01
CA PRO A 120 -4.14 13.13 6.81
C PRO A 120 -3.83 12.60 5.41
N ILE A 121 -3.10 13.34 4.59
CA ILE A 121 -2.75 12.92 3.22
C ILE A 121 -1.30 12.41 3.11
N LYS A 122 -0.45 12.77 4.06
CA LYS A 122 0.97 12.45 4.04
C LYS A 122 1.53 12.49 5.45
N VAL A 123 2.49 11.61 5.71
CA VAL A 123 3.19 11.54 6.98
C VAL A 123 4.68 11.71 6.71
N GLU A 124 5.35 12.54 7.49
CA GLU A 124 6.78 12.84 7.39
C GLU A 124 7.43 12.79 8.78
N GLY A 125 8.75 12.76 8.85
CA GLY A 125 9.46 12.69 10.12
C GLY A 125 9.37 14.03 10.84
N ASN A 126 9.28 14.03 12.16
CA ASN A 126 9.38 15.26 12.93
C ASN A 126 10.84 15.77 12.97
N PRO A 127 11.18 16.93 12.36
CA PRO A 127 12.55 17.46 12.36
C PRO A 127 13.02 17.90 13.75
N LEU A 128 12.10 18.21 14.66
CA LEU A 128 12.43 18.64 16.02
C LEU A 128 12.75 17.46 16.95
N HIS A 129 12.45 16.23 16.55
CA HIS A 129 12.67 15.07 17.38
C HIS A 129 13.94 14.31 16.98
N PRO A 130 14.88 14.00 17.89
CA PRO A 130 16.16 13.39 17.55
C PRO A 130 16.03 12.00 16.92
N ALA A 131 15.00 11.23 17.28
CA ALA A 131 14.78 9.90 16.69
C ALA A 131 14.60 9.95 15.16
N SER A 132 13.65 10.75 14.64
CA SER A 132 13.43 10.88 13.20
C SER A 132 14.30 11.95 12.54
N ALA A 133 14.50 13.10 13.20
CA ALA A 133 15.14 14.31 12.66
C ALA A 133 14.70 14.62 11.21
N GLY A 134 13.40 14.49 10.95
CA GLY A 134 12.79 14.77 9.65
C GLY A 134 12.63 13.56 8.73
N ALA A 135 13.21 12.40 9.07
CA ALA A 135 13.08 11.16 8.29
C ALA A 135 11.96 10.24 8.80
N THR A 136 11.46 9.38 7.92
CA THR A 136 10.53 8.28 8.25
C THR A 136 11.07 6.97 7.73
N ASP A 137 10.41 5.86 8.09
CA ASP A 137 10.58 4.57 7.45
C ASP A 137 9.50 4.33 6.38
N THR A 138 9.58 3.17 5.72
CA THR A 138 8.62 2.74 4.69
C THR A 138 7.24 2.44 5.28
N PHE A 139 7.19 1.85 6.48
CA PHE A 139 5.95 1.51 7.16
C PHE A 139 5.16 2.75 7.60
N ALA A 140 5.82 3.78 8.16
CA ALA A 140 5.15 5.02 8.52
C ALA A 140 4.63 5.77 7.30
N GLN A 141 5.34 5.72 6.17
CA GLN A 141 4.86 6.29 4.91
C GLN A 141 3.61 5.56 4.38
N ALA A 142 3.62 4.23 4.46
CA ALA A 142 2.52 3.40 4.00
C ALA A 142 1.30 3.44 4.94
N SER A 143 1.46 3.85 6.20
CA SER A 143 0.36 3.87 7.19
C SER A 143 -0.83 4.76 6.79
N VAL A 144 -0.62 5.75 5.92
CA VAL A 144 -1.71 6.55 5.33
C VAL A 144 -2.66 5.68 4.50
N LEU A 145 -2.14 4.67 3.80
CA LEU A 145 -2.94 3.74 3.01
C LEU A 145 -3.76 2.82 3.90
N ASP A 146 -3.19 2.34 5.01
CA ASP A 146 -3.92 1.53 6.00
C ASP A 146 -5.08 2.32 6.62
N LEU A 147 -4.88 3.61 6.92
CA LEU A 147 -5.94 4.49 7.41
C LEU A 147 -7.13 4.59 6.43
N TYR A 148 -6.85 4.63 5.13
CA TYR A 148 -7.84 4.76 4.06
C TYR A 148 -8.21 3.45 3.38
N ASP A 149 -7.83 2.30 3.95
CA ASP A 149 -8.18 1.00 3.37
C ASP A 149 -9.71 0.80 3.39
N PRO A 150 -10.36 0.60 2.23
CA PRO A 150 -11.79 0.34 2.18
C PRO A 150 -12.20 -0.95 2.92
N ALA A 151 -11.30 -1.92 3.07
CA ALA A 151 -11.53 -3.20 3.75
C ALA A 151 -11.43 -3.09 5.29
N ARG A 152 -10.97 -1.95 5.82
CA ARG A 152 -10.89 -1.71 7.26
C ARG A 152 -12.25 -1.88 7.94
N SER A 153 -12.25 -2.39 9.17
CA SER A 153 -13.49 -2.64 9.92
C SER A 153 -14.31 -1.35 10.11
N ARG A 154 -15.56 -1.36 9.63
CA ARG A 154 -16.50 -0.22 9.70
C ARG A 154 -17.62 -0.42 10.71
N ARG A 155 -17.78 -1.63 11.24
CA ARG A 155 -18.91 -2.04 12.08
C ARG A 155 -18.47 -2.94 13.21
N PHE A 156 -19.25 -2.95 14.28
CA PHE A 156 -19.10 -3.94 15.34
C PHE A 156 -19.56 -5.29 14.80
N VAL A 157 -18.82 -6.35 15.14
CA VAL A 157 -19.13 -7.72 14.70
C VAL A 157 -19.11 -8.62 15.91
N ASN A 158 -20.17 -9.41 16.07
CA ASN A 158 -20.28 -10.43 17.11
C ASN A 158 -20.59 -11.78 16.44
N ARG A 159 -19.70 -12.77 16.60
CA ARG A 159 -19.83 -14.11 15.99
C ARG A 159 -20.09 -14.04 14.46
N GLY A 160 -19.39 -13.15 13.78
CA GLY A 160 -19.50 -12.94 12.33
C GLY A 160 -20.75 -12.19 11.86
N LYS A 161 -21.61 -11.72 12.78
CA LYS A 161 -22.81 -10.93 12.46
C LYS A 161 -22.65 -9.47 12.89
N ASP A 162 -23.34 -8.59 12.19
CA ASP A 162 -23.37 -7.17 12.49
C ASP A 162 -23.93 -6.93 13.88
N SER A 163 -23.29 -6.02 14.62
CA SER A 163 -23.65 -5.58 15.95
C SER A 163 -23.50 -4.07 16.04
N ASN A 164 -23.78 -3.49 17.20
CA ASN A 164 -23.70 -2.06 17.44
C ASN A 164 -22.96 -1.76 18.76
N ARG A 165 -22.65 -0.49 18.97
CA ARG A 165 -21.92 -0.05 20.16
C ARG A 165 -22.65 -0.36 21.47
N GLY A 166 -23.98 -0.21 21.52
CA GLY A 166 -24.75 -0.46 22.73
C GLY A 166 -24.72 -1.94 23.15
N GLU A 167 -24.77 -2.85 22.18
CA GLU A 167 -24.60 -4.29 22.43
C GLU A 167 -23.19 -4.65 22.91
N PHE A 168 -22.17 -3.99 22.35
CA PHE A 168 -20.79 -4.15 22.80
C PHE A 168 -20.60 -3.66 24.24
N ASP A 169 -21.11 -2.46 24.56
CA ASP A 169 -21.02 -1.89 25.91
C ASP A 169 -21.75 -2.80 26.93
N ALA A 170 -22.95 -3.29 26.59
CA ALA A 170 -23.68 -4.24 27.44
C ALA A 170 -22.95 -5.58 27.63
N TYR A 171 -22.24 -6.06 26.60
CA TYR A 171 -21.40 -7.25 26.69
C TYR A 171 -20.23 -7.03 27.66
N ILE A 172 -19.55 -5.88 27.56
CA ILE A 172 -18.44 -5.52 28.46
C ILE A 172 -18.91 -5.37 29.90
N ASP A 173 -20.07 -4.74 30.15
CA ASP A 173 -20.63 -4.61 31.50
C ASP A 173 -20.95 -5.98 32.11
N LYS A 174 -21.55 -6.88 31.32
CA LYS A 174 -21.81 -8.26 31.75
C LYS A 174 -20.50 -9.00 32.05
N LEU A 175 -19.51 -8.89 31.18
CA LEU A 175 -18.19 -9.51 31.34
C LEU A 175 -17.50 -9.00 32.62
N ARG A 176 -17.54 -7.68 32.87
CA ARG A 176 -17.00 -7.05 34.07
C ARG A 176 -17.67 -7.57 35.34
N GLY A 177 -18.99 -7.72 35.34
CA GLY A 177 -19.74 -8.29 36.47
C GLY A 177 -19.33 -9.73 36.78
N GLN A 178 -19.14 -10.55 35.75
CA GLN A 178 -18.70 -11.95 35.90
C GLN A 178 -17.27 -12.04 36.46
N LEU A 179 -16.33 -11.30 35.88
CA LEU A 179 -14.91 -11.30 36.27
C LEU A 179 -14.64 -10.63 37.62
N GLY A 180 -15.49 -9.67 38.03
CA GLY A 180 -15.34 -9.01 39.33
C GLY A 180 -15.46 -9.99 40.50
N SER A 181 -16.28 -11.03 40.35
CA SER A 181 -16.52 -12.02 41.41
C SER A 181 -15.36 -12.99 41.65
N ASN A 182 -14.50 -13.22 40.66
CA ASN A 182 -13.40 -14.20 40.73
C ASN A 182 -12.01 -13.56 40.69
N GLY A 183 -11.93 -12.22 40.72
CA GLY A 183 -10.67 -11.47 40.66
C GLY A 183 -9.99 -11.50 39.28
N GLY A 184 -10.75 -11.70 38.21
CA GLY A 184 -10.24 -11.73 36.83
C GLY A 184 -9.73 -13.09 36.36
N ASP A 185 -10.06 -14.17 37.07
CA ASP A 185 -9.67 -15.53 36.68
C ASP A 185 -10.35 -15.92 35.35
N GLY A 186 -9.55 -16.30 34.35
CA GLY A 186 -9.98 -16.54 32.98
C GLY A 186 -10.00 -15.31 32.06
N LEU A 187 -9.60 -14.13 32.54
CA LEU A 187 -9.36 -12.95 31.69
C LEU A 187 -7.91 -12.94 31.19
N ALA A 188 -7.73 -12.86 29.87
CA ALA A 188 -6.41 -12.68 29.27
C ALA A 188 -6.44 -11.56 28.22
N PHE A 189 -5.41 -10.73 28.23
CA PHE A 189 -5.11 -9.78 27.16
C PHE A 189 -3.93 -10.32 26.36
N LEU A 190 -4.12 -10.41 25.04
CA LEU A 190 -3.03 -10.62 24.09
C LEU A 190 -2.76 -9.30 23.39
N VAL A 191 -1.59 -8.72 23.62
CA VAL A 191 -1.23 -7.38 23.14
C VAL A 191 0.11 -7.39 22.43
N GLU A 192 0.30 -6.45 21.51
CA GLU A 192 1.61 -6.18 20.91
C GLU A 192 2.54 -5.48 21.89
N GLU A 193 3.85 -5.54 21.64
CA GLU A 193 4.83 -4.80 22.42
C GLU A 193 4.78 -3.31 22.04
N LEU A 194 4.49 -2.44 23.01
CA LEU A 194 4.36 -0.98 22.79
C LEU A 194 4.91 -0.19 23.98
N HIS A 195 5.78 0.78 23.71
CA HIS A 195 6.34 1.63 24.74
C HIS A 195 5.42 2.84 25.00
N SER A 196 4.35 2.65 25.78
CA SER A 196 3.38 3.70 26.09
C SER A 196 3.13 3.84 27.59
N PRO A 197 3.57 4.95 28.23
CA PRO A 197 3.33 5.19 29.66
C PRO A 197 1.85 5.18 30.04
N THR A 198 0.98 5.64 29.13
CA THR A 198 -0.47 5.62 29.33
C THR A 198 -1.01 4.19 29.35
N ARG A 199 -0.50 3.31 28.47
CA ARG A 199 -0.90 1.89 28.44
C ARG A 199 -0.47 1.19 29.72
N GLU A 200 0.77 1.38 30.16
CA GLU A 200 1.27 0.76 31.40
C GLU A 200 0.49 1.26 32.63
N ARG A 201 0.13 2.55 32.67
CA ARG A 201 -0.76 3.07 33.72
C ARG A 201 -2.13 2.39 33.70
N LEU A 202 -2.76 2.27 32.52
CA LEU A 202 -4.07 1.62 32.38
C LEU A 202 -4.03 0.14 32.74
N ARG A 203 -2.96 -0.56 32.36
CA ARG A 203 -2.69 -1.94 32.78
C ARG A 203 -2.63 -2.04 34.30
N ALA A 204 -1.81 -1.20 34.95
CA ALA A 204 -1.70 -1.20 36.41
C ALA A 204 -3.04 -0.83 37.10
N GLU A 205 -3.87 0.00 36.48
CA GLU A 205 -5.23 0.28 36.97
C GLU A 205 -6.19 -0.91 36.82
N LEU A 206 -6.03 -1.72 35.76
CA LEU A 206 -6.81 -2.94 35.53
C LEU A 206 -6.38 -4.10 36.44
N GLU A 207 -5.09 -4.20 36.77
CA GLU A 207 -4.56 -5.24 37.67
C GLU A 207 -5.11 -5.11 39.10
N LYS A 208 -5.48 -3.89 39.53
CA LYS A 208 -6.06 -3.65 40.88
C LYS A 208 -7.37 -4.42 41.13
N PRO A 209 -8.42 -4.30 40.29
CA PRO A 209 -9.63 -5.09 40.43
C PRO A 209 -9.51 -6.53 39.92
N PHE A 210 -8.54 -6.82 39.05
CA PHE A 210 -8.38 -8.14 38.40
C PHE A 210 -6.97 -8.72 38.58
N PRO A 211 -6.55 -9.05 39.81
CA PRO A 211 -5.18 -9.50 40.09
C PRO A 211 -4.81 -10.85 39.47
N LYS A 212 -5.80 -11.65 39.06
CA LYS A 212 -5.59 -12.95 38.39
C LYS A 212 -5.65 -12.85 36.86
N MET A 213 -5.80 -11.65 36.29
CA MET A 213 -5.80 -11.48 34.85
C MET A 213 -4.42 -11.81 34.26
N MET A 214 -4.40 -12.36 33.05
CA MET A 214 -3.16 -12.59 32.31
C MET A 214 -2.91 -11.44 31.35
N TRP A 215 -1.70 -10.90 31.38
CA TRP A 215 -1.22 -9.92 30.40
C TRP A 215 -0.12 -10.58 29.56
N CYS A 216 -0.47 -10.99 28.34
CA CYS A 216 0.44 -11.68 27.43
C CYS A 216 0.87 -10.71 26.32
N VAL A 217 2.17 -10.43 26.27
CA VAL A 217 2.78 -9.70 25.16
C VAL A 217 3.17 -10.70 24.07
N TYR A 218 2.74 -10.44 22.84
CA TYR A 218 3.15 -11.21 21.67
C TYR A 218 3.48 -10.28 20.52
N ASP A 219 4.68 -10.42 19.98
CA ASP A 219 5.14 -9.74 18.78
C ASP A 219 5.92 -10.75 17.94
N ALA A 220 5.51 -10.93 16.69
CA ALA A 220 6.05 -11.96 15.81
C ALA A 220 7.52 -11.76 15.43
N GLY A 221 8.03 -10.53 15.52
CA GLY A 221 9.41 -10.23 15.18
C GLY A 221 10.29 -9.93 16.40
N LEU A 222 9.72 -9.83 17.61
CA LEU A 222 10.50 -9.55 18.81
C LEU A 222 11.37 -10.76 19.15
N SER A 223 12.69 -10.54 19.20
CA SER A 223 13.62 -11.55 19.64
C SER A 223 13.73 -11.54 21.16
N GLU A 224 13.13 -12.52 21.82
CA GLU A 224 13.31 -12.75 23.26
C GLU A 224 14.80 -12.95 23.61
N VAL A 225 15.60 -13.45 22.67
CA VAL A 225 17.04 -13.70 22.83
C VAL A 225 17.80 -12.41 23.14
N GLN A 226 17.48 -11.30 22.45
CA GLN A 226 18.16 -10.03 22.66
C GLN A 226 17.84 -9.45 24.05
N ASN A 227 16.56 -9.51 24.44
CA ASN A 227 16.13 -9.07 25.78
C ASN A 227 16.79 -9.93 26.86
N TYR A 228 16.74 -11.25 26.72
CA TYR A 228 17.35 -12.20 27.66
C TYR A 228 18.86 -11.98 27.81
N ALA A 229 19.59 -11.83 26.70
CA ALA A 229 21.02 -11.57 26.72
C ALA A 229 21.36 -10.22 27.37
N THR A 230 20.57 -9.17 27.07
CA THR A 230 20.74 -7.84 27.66
C THR A 230 20.49 -7.89 29.16
N THR A 231 19.41 -8.53 29.61
CA THR A 231 19.08 -8.66 31.02
C THR A 231 20.13 -9.47 31.78
N THR A 232 20.62 -10.56 31.19
CA THR A 232 21.66 -11.39 31.81
C THR A 232 22.99 -10.64 31.94
N SER A 233 23.31 -9.79 30.97
CA SER A 233 24.61 -9.08 30.93
C SER A 233 24.62 -7.77 31.71
N PHE A 234 23.51 -7.02 31.70
CA PHE A 234 23.44 -5.64 32.21
C PHE A 234 22.36 -5.42 33.28
N GLY A 235 21.53 -6.42 33.58
CA GLY A 235 20.42 -6.33 34.54
C GLY A 235 19.09 -5.94 33.91
N GLU A 236 18.06 -5.84 34.76
CA GLU A 236 16.69 -5.57 34.34
C GLU A 236 16.48 -4.12 33.88
N ASN A 237 15.49 -3.91 33.00
CA ASN A 237 15.06 -2.59 32.51
C ASN A 237 16.17 -1.78 31.81
N VAL A 238 17.10 -2.46 31.13
CA VAL A 238 18.15 -1.84 30.33
C VAL A 238 17.86 -2.06 28.84
N GLN A 239 18.07 -1.01 28.05
CA GLN A 239 18.07 -1.08 26.59
C GLN A 239 19.45 -0.69 26.06
N LEU A 240 19.97 -1.49 25.13
CA LEU A 240 21.22 -1.19 24.43
C LEU A 240 20.95 -0.24 23.27
N ILE A 241 21.67 0.88 23.22
CA ILE A 241 21.57 1.88 22.15
C ILE A 241 22.96 2.07 21.54
N PRO A 242 23.25 1.46 20.38
CA PRO A 242 24.53 1.63 19.69
C PRO A 242 24.77 3.08 19.25
N ARG A 243 25.98 3.59 19.48
CA ARG A 243 26.40 4.95 19.09
C ARG A 243 27.25 4.91 17.81
N PHE A 244 26.60 4.66 16.67
CA PHE A 244 27.27 4.56 15.37
C PHE A 244 27.96 5.86 14.93
N ASP A 245 27.58 7.01 15.51
CA ASP A 245 28.25 8.31 15.32
C ASP A 245 29.70 8.31 15.84
N ARG A 246 30.04 7.35 16.71
CA ARG A 246 31.34 7.24 17.38
C ARG A 246 32.10 5.96 17.02
N ALA A 247 31.67 5.26 15.97
CA ALA A 247 32.27 4.00 15.54
C ALA A 247 33.08 4.18 14.26
N ASP A 248 34.35 3.76 14.29
CA ASP A 248 35.22 3.66 13.11
C ASP A 248 35.10 2.31 12.41
N VAL A 249 34.80 1.26 13.18
CA VAL A 249 34.61 -0.10 12.69
C VAL A 249 33.37 -0.69 13.34
N VAL A 250 32.50 -1.27 12.52
CA VAL A 250 31.27 -1.95 12.93
C VAL A 250 31.35 -3.39 12.42
N LEU A 251 31.13 -4.35 13.32
CA LEU A 251 30.95 -5.77 12.99
C LEU A 251 29.49 -6.13 13.26
N ALA A 252 28.73 -6.38 12.20
CA ALA A 252 27.36 -6.86 12.27
C ALA A 252 27.37 -8.40 12.16
N LEU A 253 26.83 -9.07 13.18
CA LEU A 253 26.69 -10.52 13.23
C LEU A 253 25.19 -10.83 13.17
N ASP A 254 24.70 -11.22 12.00
CA ASP A 254 23.30 -11.51 11.72
C ASP A 254 22.35 -10.41 12.25
N SER A 255 22.76 -9.15 12.06
CA SER A 255 22.08 -7.96 12.57
C SER A 255 21.92 -6.94 11.45
N ASP A 256 20.67 -6.63 11.13
CA ASP A 256 20.31 -5.65 10.12
C ASP A 256 19.85 -4.35 10.78
N PHE A 257 20.80 -3.68 11.44
CA PHE A 257 20.55 -2.41 12.12
C PHE A 257 20.23 -1.24 11.18
N LEU A 258 20.26 -1.46 9.86
CA LEU A 258 19.91 -0.46 8.84
C LEU A 258 18.48 -0.63 8.31
N ASP A 259 17.86 -1.79 8.50
CA ASP A 259 16.46 -2.03 8.18
C ASP A 259 15.48 -1.31 9.11
N CYS A 260 14.24 -1.17 8.65
CA CYS A 260 13.13 -0.55 9.35
C CYS A 260 12.61 -1.41 10.53
N GLY A 261 12.87 -2.72 10.52
CA GLY A 261 12.43 -3.66 11.55
C GLY A 261 13.34 -3.67 12.78
N GLU A 262 14.59 -4.12 12.62
CA GLU A 262 15.59 -4.22 13.70
C GLU A 262 16.24 -2.87 14.01
N GLY A 263 16.63 -2.13 12.97
CA GLY A 263 17.31 -0.84 13.06
C GLY A 263 16.44 0.33 13.53
N ASP A 264 17.08 1.46 13.83
CA ASP A 264 16.37 2.71 14.09
C ASP A 264 16.87 3.87 13.22
N LEU A 265 15.98 4.82 12.95
CA LEU A 265 16.26 5.96 12.06
C LEU A 265 17.45 6.80 12.55
N ALA A 266 17.64 6.93 13.86
CA ALA A 266 18.76 7.67 14.41
C ALA A 266 20.07 6.91 14.24
N GLY A 267 20.06 5.59 14.42
CA GLY A 267 21.19 4.68 14.21
C GLY A 267 21.63 4.65 12.75
N ALA A 268 20.68 4.45 11.82
CA ALA A 268 20.95 4.48 10.38
C ALA A 268 21.50 5.86 9.95
N ARG A 269 20.93 6.96 10.46
CA ARG A 269 21.44 8.31 10.21
C ARG A 269 22.85 8.50 10.79
N ALA A 270 23.11 8.05 12.02
CA ALA A 270 24.40 8.16 12.67
C ALA A 270 25.49 7.37 11.92
N PHE A 271 25.17 6.15 11.49
CA PHE A 271 26.04 5.32 10.67
C PHE A 271 26.36 6.01 9.33
N THR A 272 25.33 6.47 8.61
CA THR A 272 25.52 7.11 7.29
C THR A 272 26.24 8.45 7.37
N GLN A 273 26.12 9.20 8.47
CA GLN A 273 26.88 10.43 8.69
C GLN A 273 28.40 10.20 8.67
N ARG A 274 28.87 9.09 9.25
CA ARG A 274 30.29 8.67 9.22
C ARG A 274 30.76 8.13 7.85
N ARG A 275 29.87 8.13 6.86
CA ARG A 275 30.14 7.67 5.48
C ARG A 275 30.08 8.76 4.43
N ARG A 276 29.81 10.00 4.83
CA ARG A 276 29.78 11.13 3.91
C ARG A 276 31.21 11.60 3.62
N VAL A 277 31.72 11.25 2.45
CA VAL A 277 33.04 11.67 1.95
C VAL A 277 32.85 12.93 1.10
N LYS A 278 33.54 14.02 1.45
CA LYS A 278 33.57 15.30 0.73
C LYS A 278 34.93 15.61 0.12
N SER A 279 36.01 15.11 0.72
CA SER A 279 37.38 15.21 0.19
C SER A 279 38.11 13.87 0.23
N ALA A 280 39.27 13.80 -0.43
CA ALA A 280 40.07 12.56 -0.49
C ALA A 280 40.69 12.18 0.86
N GLU A 281 40.80 13.15 1.78
CA GLU A 281 41.33 12.98 3.13
C GLU A 281 40.27 12.47 4.12
N ASP A 282 38.98 12.51 3.75
CA ASP A 282 37.92 12.05 4.63
C ASP A 282 37.95 10.52 4.80
N THR A 283 37.84 10.08 6.04
CA THR A 283 37.77 8.66 6.38
C THR A 283 36.33 8.19 6.51
N MET A 284 36.07 6.97 6.07
CA MET A 284 34.77 6.29 6.21
C MET A 284 34.83 5.21 7.29
N ASN A 285 33.75 5.03 8.05
CA ASN A 285 33.65 3.87 8.92
C ASN A 285 33.64 2.56 8.12
N ARG A 286 34.25 1.50 8.66
CA ARG A 286 34.24 0.17 8.05
C ARG A 286 33.09 -0.64 8.60
N LEU A 287 32.33 -1.30 7.73
CA LEU A 287 31.29 -2.24 8.10
C LEU A 287 31.71 -3.64 7.63
N TYR A 288 31.79 -4.57 8.58
CA TYR A 288 31.97 -5.99 8.33
C TYR A 288 30.65 -6.68 8.67
N VAL A 289 30.09 -7.43 7.73
CA VAL A 289 28.81 -8.12 7.90
C VAL A 289 29.04 -9.62 7.79
N VAL A 290 28.52 -10.36 8.77
CA VAL A 290 28.45 -11.82 8.75
C VAL A 290 26.97 -12.16 8.93
N GLU A 291 26.30 -12.47 7.84
CA GLU A 291 24.84 -12.70 7.80
C GLU A 291 24.53 -14.09 7.26
N ASN A 292 23.47 -14.71 7.77
CA ASN A 292 23.01 -16.00 7.26
C ASN A 292 22.20 -15.86 5.96
N ARG A 293 21.60 -14.68 5.74
CA ARG A 293 20.75 -14.32 4.61
C ARG A 293 21.16 -12.93 4.16
N PHE A 294 21.13 -12.71 2.85
CA PHE A 294 21.40 -11.41 2.29
C PHE A 294 20.27 -10.43 2.63
N THR A 295 20.63 -9.33 3.28
CA THR A 295 19.73 -8.23 3.66
C THR A 295 20.16 -6.92 3.02
#